data_AF-A0A8E1R0Q9-F1
#
_entry.id   AF-A0A8E1R0Q9-F1
#
_cell.length_a   1.000
_cell.length_b   1.000
_cell.length_c   1.000
_cell.angle_alpha   90.00
_cell.angle_beta   90.00
_cell.angle_gamma   90.00
#
_symmetry.space_group_name_H-M   'P 1'
#
loop_
_entity.id
_entity.type
_entity.pdbx_description
1 polymer ?
#
loop_
_entity_poly.entity_id
_entity_poly.type
_entity_poly.pdbx_seq_one_letter_code
_entity_poly.pdbx_strand_id
1 'polypeptide(L)'
;MKKFTSILAMIMMAAMSLTFVSCDDDEYIADTLWGVWEGDMYVTSEWNGHTYYSSYSILAFDKDPYEYASGTGYWIDYYSDAPWDYFASHIEWRVNNRNIEIYSREDDTYFTIYDYSLSESWFSGTIIGEYGDPMQFRLRKTSSPNWGDFEWGWDSWYGYSYPDYSPSTRADGSNNADRPVRKFMKKTAE
;
A
#
# COMPACT_ATOMS: atom_id res chain seq x y z
N MET A 1 -35.88 -37.10 -23.24
CA MET A 1 -35.33 -36.23 -22.18
C MET A 1 -33.93 -36.69 -21.70
N LYS A 2 -33.00 -37.10 -22.59
CA LYS A 2 -31.65 -37.58 -22.19
C LYS A 2 -30.49 -36.67 -22.62
N LYS A 3 -30.76 -35.56 -23.31
CA LYS A 3 -29.72 -34.64 -23.84
C LYS A 3 -29.55 -33.34 -23.05
N PHE A 4 -30.52 -32.96 -22.21
CA PHE A 4 -30.44 -31.72 -21.42
C PHE A 4 -29.65 -31.88 -20.12
N THR A 5 -29.63 -33.07 -19.51
CA THR A 5 -28.87 -33.34 -18.28
C THR A 5 -27.36 -33.42 -18.49
N SER A 6 -26.89 -33.68 -19.72
CA SER A 6 -25.45 -33.82 -20.00
C SER A 6 -24.73 -32.48 -20.16
N ILE A 7 -25.43 -31.42 -20.60
CA ILE A 7 -24.86 -30.07 -20.76
C ILE A 7 -24.77 -29.37 -19.40
N LEU A 8 -25.79 -29.52 -18.55
CA LEU A 8 -25.80 -28.92 -17.21
C LEU A 8 -24.67 -29.46 -16.31
N ALA A 9 -24.33 -30.75 -16.44
CA ALA A 9 -23.26 -31.37 -15.68
C ALA A 9 -21.85 -30.91 -16.10
N MET A 10 -21.62 -30.62 -17.39
CA MET A 10 -20.34 -30.07 -17.87
C MET A 10 -20.15 -28.60 -17.45
N ILE A 11 -21.22 -27.81 -17.39
CA ILE A 11 -21.17 -26.42 -16.90
C ILE A 11 -20.89 -26.38 -15.39
N MET A 12 -21.45 -27.31 -14.60
CA MET A 12 -21.11 -27.43 -13.17
C MET A 12 -19.66 -27.89 -12.93
N MET A 13 -19.13 -28.82 -13.74
CA MET A 13 -17.72 -29.23 -13.62
C MET A 13 -16.75 -28.10 -14.02
N ALA A 14 -17.09 -27.29 -15.04
CA ALA A 14 -16.30 -26.12 -15.43
C ALA A 14 -16.42 -24.94 -14.44
N ALA A 15 -17.55 -24.80 -13.74
CA ALA A 15 -17.72 -23.82 -12.68
C ALA A 15 -16.96 -24.21 -11.39
N MET A 16 -16.80 -25.51 -11.12
CA MET A 16 -15.99 -26.00 -9.99
C MET A 16 -14.46 -25.83 -10.21
N SER A 17 -13.99 -25.72 -11.45
CA SER A 17 -12.58 -25.36 -11.72
C SER A 17 -12.26 -23.88 -11.50
N LEU A 18 -13.27 -23.02 -11.28
CA LEU A 18 -13.06 -21.60 -11.01
C LEU A 18 -13.02 -21.27 -9.51
N THR A 19 -13.26 -22.23 -8.61
CA THR A 19 -13.44 -21.96 -7.18
C THR A 19 -12.36 -22.57 -6.27
N PHE A 20 -11.28 -23.15 -6.79
CA PHE A 20 -10.28 -23.87 -5.97
C PHE A 20 -8.81 -23.66 -6.37
N VAL A 21 -8.42 -22.47 -6.88
CA VAL A 21 -7.01 -22.18 -7.21
C VAL A 21 -6.49 -20.86 -6.63
N SER A 22 -7.32 -20.07 -5.93
CA SER A 22 -6.87 -18.75 -5.44
C SER A 22 -5.90 -18.84 -4.27
N CYS A 23 -6.03 -19.79 -3.34
CA CYS A 23 -5.14 -19.84 -2.17
C CYS A 23 -3.69 -20.16 -2.54
N ASP A 24 -3.46 -21.12 -3.45
CA ASP A 24 -2.11 -21.49 -3.88
C ASP A 24 -1.48 -20.36 -4.71
N ASP A 25 -2.27 -19.68 -5.53
CA ASP A 25 -1.81 -18.53 -6.31
C ASP A 25 -1.49 -17.32 -5.40
N ASP A 26 -2.35 -17.04 -4.41
CA ASP A 26 -2.20 -15.92 -3.48
C ASP A 26 -0.97 -16.12 -2.57
N GLU A 27 -0.69 -17.36 -2.14
CA GLU A 27 0.53 -17.72 -1.39
C GLU A 27 1.80 -17.54 -2.25
N TYR A 28 1.77 -17.97 -3.51
CA TYR A 28 2.92 -17.78 -4.42
C TYR A 28 3.21 -16.29 -4.69
N ILE A 29 2.15 -15.49 -4.85
CA ILE A 29 2.25 -14.03 -4.95
C ILE A 29 2.92 -13.48 -3.69
N ALA A 30 2.43 -13.86 -2.50
CA ALA A 30 2.96 -13.39 -1.23
C ALA A 30 4.43 -13.74 -1.03
N ASP A 31 4.85 -14.95 -1.44
CA ASP A 31 6.26 -15.37 -1.37
C ASP A 31 7.17 -14.53 -2.28
N THR A 32 6.68 -14.20 -3.49
CA THR A 32 7.44 -13.33 -4.41
C THR A 32 7.47 -11.88 -3.93
N LEU A 33 6.37 -11.42 -3.31
CA LEU A 33 6.19 -10.06 -2.80
C LEU A 33 7.10 -9.78 -1.60
N TRP A 34 7.42 -10.81 -0.81
CA TRP A 34 8.27 -10.69 0.36
C TRP A 34 9.59 -9.96 0.06
N GLY A 35 9.88 -8.92 0.85
CA GLY A 35 11.09 -8.12 0.76
C GLY A 35 10.81 -6.63 0.62
N VAL A 36 11.85 -5.88 0.24
CA VAL A 36 11.83 -4.41 0.18
C VAL A 36 11.89 -3.93 -1.26
N TRP A 37 11.06 -2.95 -1.58
CA TRP A 37 10.83 -2.42 -2.92
C TRP A 37 10.95 -0.89 -2.89
N GLU A 38 11.67 -0.32 -3.84
CA GLU A 38 11.86 1.13 -3.95
C GLU A 38 11.49 1.64 -5.36
N GLY A 39 10.92 2.83 -5.44
CA GLY A 39 10.63 3.47 -6.71
C GLY A 39 9.53 4.51 -6.61
N ASP A 40 9.07 4.97 -7.76
CA ASP A 40 8.01 5.98 -7.82
C ASP A 40 6.63 5.32 -7.71
N MET A 41 5.85 5.80 -6.74
CA MET A 41 4.47 5.40 -6.45
C MET A 41 3.46 6.51 -6.80
N TYR A 42 3.91 7.67 -7.29
CA TYR A 42 3.10 8.88 -7.53
C TYR A 42 2.30 9.34 -6.31
N VAL A 43 2.86 9.11 -5.12
CA VAL A 43 2.26 9.55 -3.86
C VAL A 43 2.35 11.07 -3.76
N THR A 44 1.26 11.67 -3.32
CA THR A 44 1.18 13.08 -2.96
C THR A 44 0.67 13.24 -1.54
N SER A 45 1.01 14.37 -0.93
CA SER A 45 0.49 14.78 0.36
C SER A 45 -0.11 16.18 0.23
N GLU A 46 -1.35 16.35 0.64
CA GLU A 46 -2.02 17.66 0.65
C GLU A 46 -2.05 18.23 2.06
N TRP A 47 -1.51 19.44 2.22
CA TRP A 47 -1.49 20.12 3.51
C TRP A 47 -1.44 21.64 3.34
N ASN A 48 -2.19 22.38 4.16
CA ASN A 48 -2.28 23.84 4.12
C ASN A 48 -2.54 24.42 2.71
N GLY A 49 -3.37 23.74 1.90
CA GLY A 49 -3.70 24.16 0.54
C GLY A 49 -2.58 23.96 -0.49
N HIS A 50 -1.50 23.28 -0.11
CA HIS A 50 -0.40 22.90 -1.01
C HIS A 50 -0.38 21.38 -1.24
N THR A 51 -0.03 20.99 -2.46
CA THR A 51 0.20 19.59 -2.83
C THR A 51 1.70 19.34 -2.95
N TYR A 52 2.20 18.44 -2.12
CA TYR A 52 3.59 17.98 -2.12
C TYR A 52 3.68 16.64 -2.82
N TYR A 53 4.66 16.49 -3.69
CA TYR A 53 4.86 15.26 -4.45
C TYR A 53 6.02 14.46 -3.84
N SER A 54 5.80 13.17 -3.61
CA SER A 54 6.87 12.26 -3.25
C SER A 54 7.86 12.16 -4.42
N SER A 55 9.14 12.11 -4.07
CA SER A 55 10.26 11.85 -4.99
C SER A 55 10.42 10.36 -5.26
N TYR A 56 10.20 9.51 -4.24
CA TYR A 56 10.16 8.05 -4.33
C TYR A 56 9.61 7.47 -3.02
N SER A 57 9.24 6.20 -3.06
CA SER A 57 8.73 5.45 -1.92
C SER A 57 9.55 4.17 -1.70
N ILE A 58 9.58 3.71 -0.46
CA ILE A 58 10.09 2.40 -0.04
C ILE A 58 8.96 1.63 0.63
N LEU A 59 8.69 0.42 0.14
CA LEU A 59 7.71 -0.49 0.72
C LEU A 59 8.40 -1.80 1.13
N ALA A 60 8.15 -2.25 2.35
CA ALA A 60 8.55 -3.55 2.84
C ALA A 60 7.30 -4.41 3.07
N PHE A 61 7.32 -5.62 2.53
CA PHE A 61 6.31 -6.63 2.78
C PHE A 61 6.96 -7.78 3.54
N ASP A 62 6.80 -7.80 4.86
CA ASP A 62 7.28 -8.86 5.74
C ASP A 62 6.20 -9.92 5.90
N LYS A 63 6.50 -11.14 5.45
CA LYS A 63 5.55 -12.26 5.47
C LYS A 63 5.34 -12.76 6.91
N ASP A 64 4.09 -13.02 7.28
CA ASP A 64 3.79 -13.76 8.51
C ASP A 64 4.24 -15.23 8.32
N PRO A 65 5.11 -15.78 9.18
CA PRO A 65 5.56 -17.17 9.06
C PRO A 65 4.45 -18.21 9.31
N TYR A 66 3.29 -17.79 9.82
CA TYR A 66 2.14 -18.64 10.13
C TYR A 66 0.92 -18.39 9.23
N GLU A 67 0.91 -17.28 8.49
CA GLU A 67 -0.15 -16.95 7.52
C GLU A 67 0.45 -16.70 6.13
N TYR A 68 0.14 -17.61 5.20
CA TYR A 68 0.90 -17.73 3.96
C TYR A 68 0.63 -16.63 2.91
N ALA A 69 -0.44 -15.84 3.07
CA ALA A 69 -0.85 -14.79 2.13
C ALA A 69 -1.05 -13.43 2.81
N SER A 70 -0.41 -13.19 3.95
CA SER A 70 -0.53 -11.95 4.72
C SER A 70 0.74 -11.64 5.50
N GLY A 71 0.78 -10.43 6.06
CA GLY A 71 1.88 -10.03 6.90
C GLY A 71 1.81 -8.57 7.31
N THR A 72 2.94 -8.09 7.79
CA THR A 72 3.15 -6.69 8.18
C THR A 72 4.23 -6.05 7.31
N GLY A 73 4.54 -4.79 7.56
CA GLY A 73 5.69 -4.16 6.93
C GLY A 73 5.69 -2.66 7.13
N TYR A 74 6.33 -1.98 6.18
CA TYR A 74 6.57 -0.54 6.26
C TYR A 74 6.34 0.13 4.92
N TRP A 75 5.90 1.38 4.94
CA TRP A 75 5.79 2.21 3.74
C TRP A 75 6.23 3.64 4.04
N ILE A 76 7.32 4.04 3.40
CA ILE A 76 7.93 5.36 3.51
C ILE A 76 7.79 6.09 2.18
N ASP A 77 7.39 7.36 2.22
CA ASP A 77 7.42 8.28 1.07
C ASP A 77 8.37 9.44 1.36
N TYR A 78 9.29 9.73 0.46
CA TYR A 78 10.27 10.81 0.61
C TYR A 78 9.86 12.03 -0.19
N TYR A 79 9.88 13.20 0.44
CA TYR A 79 9.51 14.47 -0.19
C TYR A 79 10.74 15.36 -0.30
N SER A 80 10.89 16.08 -1.42
CA SER A 80 12.01 17.02 -1.60
C SER A 80 11.62 18.49 -1.41
N ASP A 81 10.34 18.80 -1.60
CA ASP A 81 9.80 20.17 -1.58
C ASP A 81 8.74 20.37 -0.47
N ALA A 82 8.71 19.48 0.52
CA ALA A 82 7.81 19.57 1.67
C ALA A 82 8.53 20.07 2.93
N PRO A 83 7.81 20.58 3.94
CA PRO A 83 8.37 20.93 5.25
C PRO A 83 8.95 19.73 6.04
N TRP A 84 8.67 18.52 5.59
CA TRP A 84 9.16 17.26 6.12
C TRP A 84 9.94 16.49 5.05
N ASP A 85 10.91 15.69 5.46
CA ASP A 85 11.74 14.92 4.54
C ASP A 85 11.04 13.64 4.07
N TYR A 86 10.19 13.05 4.92
CA TYR A 86 9.48 11.83 4.62
C TYR A 86 8.21 11.66 5.47
N PHE A 87 7.37 10.72 5.07
CA PHE A 87 6.33 10.13 5.89
C PHE A 87 6.55 8.63 5.98
N ALA A 88 6.42 8.06 7.19
CA ALA A 88 6.60 6.63 7.42
C ALA A 88 5.36 6.04 8.12
N SER A 89 4.90 4.90 7.60
CA SER A 89 3.74 4.17 8.12
C SER A 89 4.04 2.69 8.26
N HIS A 90 3.57 2.09 9.35
CA HIS A 90 3.45 0.65 9.49
C HIS A 90 2.28 0.16 8.64
N ILE A 91 2.47 -0.95 7.94
CA ILE A 91 1.42 -1.55 7.13
C ILE A 91 1.06 -2.95 7.60
N GLU A 92 -0.20 -3.31 7.42
CA GLU A 92 -0.68 -4.68 7.35
C GLU A 92 -1.05 -4.97 5.90
N TRP A 93 -0.75 -6.16 5.42
CA TRP A 93 -1.07 -6.51 4.03
C TRP A 93 -1.58 -7.94 3.92
N ARG A 94 -2.35 -8.18 2.87
CA ARG A 94 -2.75 -9.53 2.45
C ARG A 94 -2.94 -9.62 0.96
N VAL A 95 -2.69 -10.79 0.41
CA VAL A 95 -3.10 -11.16 -0.95
C VAL A 95 -4.46 -11.83 -0.84
N ASN A 96 -5.44 -11.30 -1.55
CA ASN A 96 -6.80 -11.83 -1.57
C ASN A 96 -7.34 -11.77 -3.00
N ASN A 97 -7.60 -12.94 -3.59
CA ASN A 97 -8.09 -13.06 -4.96
C ASN A 97 -7.21 -12.28 -5.94
N ARG A 98 -5.89 -12.50 -5.83
CA ARG A 98 -4.82 -11.83 -6.59
C ARG A 98 -4.66 -10.34 -6.37
N ASN A 99 -5.47 -9.68 -5.55
CA ASN A 99 -5.22 -8.28 -5.16
C ASN A 99 -4.32 -8.23 -3.93
N ILE A 100 -3.41 -7.26 -3.88
CA ILE A 100 -2.64 -6.96 -2.68
C ILE A 100 -3.37 -5.83 -1.96
N GLU A 101 -3.99 -6.15 -0.84
CA GLU A 101 -4.69 -5.20 0.02
C GLU A 101 -3.73 -4.75 1.13
N ILE A 102 -3.63 -3.44 1.35
CA ILE A 102 -2.70 -2.83 2.31
C ILE A 102 -3.51 -1.90 3.21
N TYR A 103 -3.40 -2.08 4.52
CA TYR A 103 -3.85 -1.11 5.51
C TYR A 103 -2.63 -0.34 6.04
N SER A 104 -2.68 0.99 5.96
CA SER A 104 -1.65 1.89 6.48
C SER A 104 -2.10 2.43 7.83
N ARG A 105 -1.40 2.09 8.91
CA ARG A 105 -1.84 2.37 10.29
C ARG A 105 -1.82 3.87 10.59
N GLU A 106 -0.76 4.57 10.19
CA GLU A 106 -0.61 5.99 10.48
C GLU A 106 -1.47 6.87 9.57
N ASP A 107 -1.80 6.41 8.36
CA ASP A 107 -2.83 7.05 7.53
C ASP A 107 -4.25 6.76 8.02
N ASP A 108 -4.45 5.60 8.65
CA ASP A 108 -5.75 4.98 8.95
C ASP A 108 -6.61 4.81 7.68
N THR A 109 -6.02 4.25 6.62
CA THR A 109 -6.70 4.02 5.34
C THR A 109 -6.19 2.79 4.60
N TYR A 110 -6.95 2.37 3.59
CA TYR A 110 -6.71 1.18 2.79
C TYR A 110 -6.28 1.52 1.37
N PHE A 111 -5.43 0.65 0.84
CA PHE A 111 -4.89 0.70 -0.50
C PHE A 111 -5.02 -0.67 -1.16
N THR A 112 -5.22 -0.68 -2.47
CA THR A 112 -5.30 -1.91 -3.26
C THR A 112 -4.36 -1.81 -4.43
N ILE A 113 -3.49 -2.81 -4.58
CA ILE A 113 -2.68 -3.03 -5.77
C ILE A 113 -3.27 -4.16 -6.59
N TYR A 114 -3.46 -3.91 -7.88
CA TYR A 114 -4.04 -4.85 -8.85
C TYR A 114 -3.38 -4.69 -10.23
N ASP A 115 -3.69 -5.61 -11.14
CA ASP A 115 -3.12 -5.66 -12.51
C ASP A 115 -1.58 -5.52 -12.52
N TYR A 116 -0.91 -6.24 -11.61
CA TYR A 116 0.54 -6.15 -11.43
C TYR A 116 1.31 -7.28 -12.10
N SER A 117 2.58 -6.99 -12.35
CA SER A 117 3.63 -7.95 -12.66
C SER A 117 4.65 -7.92 -11.54
N LEU A 118 4.99 -9.10 -11.04
CA LEU A 118 5.88 -9.30 -9.91
C LEU A 118 6.94 -10.33 -10.30
N SER A 119 8.20 -10.02 -10.00
CA SER A 119 9.37 -10.85 -10.30
C SER A 119 10.40 -10.68 -9.18
N GLU A 120 11.48 -11.45 -9.16
CA GLU A 120 12.52 -11.32 -8.14
C GLU A 120 13.19 -9.93 -8.07
N SER A 121 13.07 -9.09 -9.10
CA SER A 121 13.76 -7.78 -9.17
C SER A 121 12.85 -6.59 -9.42
N TRP A 122 11.64 -6.81 -9.92
CA TRP A 122 10.72 -5.75 -10.32
C TRP A 122 9.30 -6.05 -9.89
N PHE A 123 8.62 -5.00 -9.42
CA PHE A 123 7.22 -4.99 -9.05
C PHE A 123 6.56 -3.77 -9.69
N SER A 124 5.59 -3.98 -10.56
CA SER A 124 4.86 -2.89 -11.21
C SER A 124 3.40 -3.24 -11.28
N GLY A 125 2.51 -2.26 -11.13
CA GLY A 125 1.07 -2.49 -11.18
C GLY A 125 0.30 -1.19 -11.09
N THR A 126 -0.99 -1.29 -10.80
CA THR A 126 -1.82 -0.14 -10.49
C THR A 126 -2.14 -0.14 -9.00
N ILE A 127 -1.94 1.00 -8.34
CA ILE A 127 -2.38 1.22 -6.96
C ILE A 127 -3.56 2.20 -6.94
N ILE A 128 -4.51 1.96 -6.06
CA ILE A 128 -5.59 2.88 -5.72
C ILE A 128 -5.70 2.98 -4.20
N GLY A 129 -6.03 4.16 -3.69
CA GLY A 129 -6.37 4.39 -2.29
C GLY A 129 -7.74 5.03 -2.15
N GLU A 130 -8.11 5.37 -0.92
CA GLU A 130 -9.35 6.10 -0.64
C GLU A 130 -9.38 7.49 -1.32
N TYR A 131 -8.21 8.11 -1.48
CA TYR A 131 -8.05 9.44 -2.06
C TYR A 131 -7.12 9.44 -3.28
N GLY A 132 -7.53 10.14 -4.34
CA GLY A 132 -6.76 10.28 -5.57
C GLY A 132 -7.20 9.34 -6.69
N ASP A 133 -6.40 9.27 -7.75
CA ASP A 133 -6.67 8.46 -8.93
C ASP A 133 -5.85 7.17 -8.92
N PRO A 134 -6.28 6.09 -9.60
CA PRO A 134 -5.48 4.88 -9.76
C PRO A 134 -4.18 5.17 -10.51
N MET A 135 -3.03 4.92 -9.90
CA MET A 135 -1.72 5.23 -10.47
C MET A 135 -0.93 3.98 -10.81
N GLN A 136 -0.26 4.01 -11.97
CA GLN A 136 0.69 2.97 -12.34
C GLN A 136 2.04 3.23 -11.67
N PHE A 137 2.58 2.23 -11.00
CA PHE A 137 3.87 2.34 -10.34
C PHE A 137 4.89 1.35 -10.90
N ARG A 138 6.16 1.58 -10.59
CA ARG A 138 7.22 0.61 -10.83
C ARG A 138 8.30 0.70 -9.74
N LEU A 139 8.46 -0.39 -9.02
CA LEU A 139 9.42 -0.55 -7.95
C LEU A 139 10.47 -1.61 -8.31
N ARG A 140 11.67 -1.42 -7.79
CA ARG A 140 12.79 -2.35 -7.87
C ARG A 140 13.01 -2.98 -6.50
N LYS A 141 13.34 -4.28 -6.48
CA LYS A 141 13.73 -4.94 -5.23
C LYS A 141 15.06 -4.36 -4.72
N THR A 142 15.11 -4.02 -3.44
CA THR A 142 16.24 -3.35 -2.79
C THR A 142 16.54 -3.96 -1.42
N SER A 143 17.58 -3.46 -0.74
CA SER A 143 17.93 -3.86 0.62
C SER A 143 17.12 -3.12 1.67
N SER A 144 16.80 -3.80 2.78
CA SER A 144 16.17 -3.16 3.92
C SER A 144 17.04 -2.03 4.49
N PRO A 145 16.49 -0.81 4.67
CA PRO A 145 17.11 0.19 5.53
C PRO A 145 16.97 -0.23 7.01
N ASN A 146 17.58 0.56 7.90
CA ASN A 146 17.37 0.43 9.34
C ASN A 146 16.05 1.10 9.73
N TRP A 147 15.00 0.31 9.94
CA TRP A 147 13.66 0.83 10.27
C TRP A 147 13.61 1.64 11.58
N GLY A 148 14.60 1.46 12.47
CA GLY A 148 14.71 2.24 13.71
C GLY A 148 15.12 3.71 13.51
N ASP A 149 15.53 4.09 12.30
CA ASP A 149 15.91 5.47 11.96
C ASP A 149 14.72 6.35 11.55
N PHE A 150 13.51 5.75 11.43
CA PHE A 150 12.30 6.46 11.04
C PHE A 150 11.45 6.87 12.24
N GLU A 151 10.94 8.09 12.18
CA GLU A 151 9.85 8.57 13.00
C GLU A 151 8.52 8.24 12.31
N TRP A 152 7.57 7.69 13.06
CA TRP A 152 6.35 7.12 12.51
C TRP A 152 5.20 8.12 12.58
N GLY A 153 4.46 8.22 11.47
CA GLY A 153 3.33 9.11 11.35
C GLY A 153 3.72 10.57 11.12
N TRP A 154 2.76 11.46 11.36
CA TRP A 154 2.96 12.90 11.21
C TRP A 154 3.28 13.63 12.52
N ASP A 155 2.99 13.00 13.66
CA ASP A 155 3.00 13.65 14.98
C ASP A 155 4.39 14.20 15.36
N SER A 156 5.48 13.54 14.96
CA SER A 156 6.82 14.04 15.24
C SER A 156 7.11 15.35 14.49
N TRP A 157 6.68 15.45 13.22
CA TRP A 157 6.85 16.64 12.39
C TRP A 157 5.99 17.82 12.84
N TYR A 158 4.79 17.55 13.38
CA TYR A 158 3.92 18.58 13.93
C TYR A 158 4.53 19.32 15.13
N GLY A 159 5.16 18.59 16.05
CA GLY A 159 5.80 19.19 17.22
C GLY A 159 7.04 20.04 16.88
N TYR A 160 7.78 19.69 15.81
CA TYR A 160 8.95 20.43 15.37
C TYR A 160 8.63 21.63 14.47
N SER A 161 7.60 21.53 13.61
CA SER A 161 7.29 22.57 12.62
C SER A 161 6.38 23.67 13.16
N TYR A 162 5.61 23.42 14.23
CA TYR A 162 4.70 24.40 14.83
C TYR A 162 4.76 24.35 16.36
N PRO A 163 5.52 25.24 17.02
CA PRO A 163 5.70 25.25 18.49
C PRO A 163 4.41 25.43 19.32
N ASP A 164 3.32 25.93 18.70
CA ASP A 164 2.01 26.07 19.35
C ASP A 164 1.15 24.78 19.27
N TYR A 165 1.66 23.73 18.62
CA TYR A 165 1.01 22.41 18.56
C TYR A 165 1.48 21.54 19.73
N SER A 166 0.56 21.25 20.66
CA SER A 166 0.77 20.26 21.71
C SER A 166 0.13 18.93 21.26
N PRO A 167 0.90 17.89 20.93
CA PRO A 167 0.34 16.57 20.64
C PRO A 167 -0.34 16.07 21.92
N SER A 168 -1.67 16.08 21.96
CA SER A 168 -2.39 15.50 23.09
C SER A 168 -2.21 13.99 23.03
N THR A 169 -1.53 13.42 24.02
CA THR A 169 -1.22 11.98 24.19
C THR A 169 -2.44 11.11 24.47
N ARG A 170 -3.62 11.46 23.94
CA ARG A 170 -4.87 10.74 24.16
C ARG A 170 -5.62 10.71 22.84
N ALA A 171 -6.02 9.50 22.44
CA ALA A 171 -7.05 9.25 21.45
C ALA A 171 -8.33 9.98 21.88
N ASP A 172 -8.42 11.26 21.54
CA ASP A 172 -9.61 12.07 21.61
C ASP A 172 -9.96 12.39 20.16
N GLY A 173 -11.08 11.81 19.69
CA GLY A 173 -11.59 11.92 18.33
C GLY A 173 -12.14 13.33 18.01
N SER A 174 -11.45 14.38 18.48
CA SER A 174 -11.83 15.78 18.29
C SER A 174 -10.68 16.68 17.80
N ASN A 175 -9.49 16.14 17.55
CA ASN A 175 -8.43 16.89 16.87
C ASN A 175 -8.62 16.83 15.35
N ASN A 176 -9.61 17.57 14.83
CA ASN A 176 -9.68 17.98 13.42
C ASN A 176 -8.57 19.02 13.11
N ALA A 177 -7.33 18.70 13.45
CA ALA A 177 -6.19 19.39 12.89
C ALA A 177 -5.97 18.80 11.49
N ASP A 178 -5.95 19.65 10.45
CA ASP A 178 -5.66 19.25 9.07
C ASP A 178 -4.28 18.57 9.02
N ARG A 179 -4.29 17.23 9.13
CA ARG A 179 -3.12 16.37 8.95
C ARG A 179 -2.82 16.19 7.47
N PRO A 180 -1.56 16.01 7.05
CA PRO A 180 -1.27 15.79 5.65
C PRO A 180 -1.90 14.45 5.27
N VAL A 181 -2.58 14.42 4.13
CA VAL A 181 -3.28 13.20 3.66
C VAL A 181 -2.54 12.64 2.46
N ARG A 182 -2.12 11.37 2.56
CA ARG A 182 -1.56 10.59 1.47
C ARG A 182 -2.62 10.39 0.37
N LYS A 183 -2.30 10.76 -0.87
CA LYS A 183 -3.12 10.56 -2.08
C LYS A 183 -2.23 10.05 -3.22
N PHE A 184 -2.83 9.62 -4.33
CA PHE A 184 -2.08 9.36 -5.56
C PHE A 184 -2.47 10.32 -6.66
N MET A 185 -1.47 10.98 -7.23
CA MET A 185 -1.67 11.92 -8.33
C MET A 185 -0.36 12.12 -9.07
N LYS A 186 -0.42 12.07 -10.40
CA LYS A 186 0.73 12.45 -11.23
C LYS A 186 0.94 13.96 -11.17
N LYS A 187 2.20 14.40 -11.05
CA LYS A 187 2.55 15.82 -11.20
C LYS A 187 2.15 16.28 -12.61
N THR A 188 1.24 17.24 -12.70
CA THR A 188 0.89 17.88 -13.97
C THR A 188 2.12 18.64 -14.46
N ALA A 189 2.52 18.43 -15.71
CA ALA A 189 3.58 19.24 -16.31
C ALA A 189 3.07 20.68 -16.46
N GLU A 190 3.85 21.65 -15.96
CA GLU A 190 3.65 23.09 -16.20
C GLU A 190 3.99 23.48 -17.65
#